data_AF-A0A7X4B3M6-F1
#
_entry.id   AF-A0A7X4B3M6-F1
#
_cell.length_a   1.000
_cell.length_b   1.000
_cell.length_c   1.000
_cell.angle_alpha   90.00
_cell.angle_beta   90.00
_cell.angle_gamma   90.00
#
_symmetry.space_group_name_H-M   'P 1'
#
loop_
_entity.id
_entity.type
_entity.pdbx_description
1 polymer ?
#
loop_
_entity_poly.entity_id
_entity_poly.type
_entity_poly.pdbx_seq_one_letter_code
_entity_poly.pdbx_strand_id
1 'polypeptide(L)'
;MNVSDRSTVSASQSIVTAIENLIDVVGVNENNIFPQLTEQDYQELVRILDDLIDVVGEDENHLLAAVMDFISILIENYENENVPELIDDFVSDSII
;
A
#
# COMPACT_ATOMS: atom_id res chain seq x y z
N MET A 1 -8.95 36.92 18.82
CA MET A 1 -8.32 36.45 17.57
C MET A 1 -7.80 35.06 17.87
N ASN A 2 -8.51 34.01 17.44
CA ASN A 2 -8.28 32.63 17.87
C ASN A 2 -7.16 32.00 17.04
N VAL A 3 -5.98 31.84 17.64
CA VAL A 3 -4.79 31.25 16.99
C VAL A 3 -4.91 29.73 16.83
N SER A 4 -5.83 29.08 17.53
CA SER A 4 -6.05 27.62 17.49
C SER A 4 -6.70 27.11 16.20
N ASP A 5 -7.29 28.00 15.40
CA ASP A 5 -8.04 27.61 14.18
C ASP A 5 -7.13 27.44 12.95
N ARG A 6 -5.89 27.95 13.00
CA ARG A 6 -4.98 27.92 11.84
C ARG A 6 -4.09 26.68 11.77
N SER A 7 -3.73 26.05 12.90
CA SER A 7 -2.86 24.85 12.86
C SER A 7 -3.63 23.59 12.46
N THR A 8 -4.92 23.51 12.78
CA THR A 8 -5.80 22.39 12.39
C THR A 8 -6.05 22.39 10.89
N VAL A 9 -6.35 23.55 10.30
CA VAL A 9 -6.53 23.72 8.85
C VAL A 9 -5.26 23.37 8.08
N SER A 10 -4.07 23.72 8.61
CA SER A 10 -2.80 23.33 7.99
C SER A 10 -2.58 21.82 8.01
N ALA A 11 -2.88 21.14 9.12
CA ALA A 11 -2.71 19.70 9.23
C ALA A 11 -3.68 18.95 8.32
N SER A 12 -4.95 19.35 8.28
CA SER A 12 -5.94 18.80 7.35
C SER A 12 -5.54 19.03 5.90
N GLN A 13 -5.02 20.21 5.56
CA GLN A 13 -4.58 20.50 4.20
C GLN A 13 -3.35 19.67 3.80
N SER A 14 -2.41 19.44 4.71
CA SER A 14 -1.26 18.57 4.47
C SER A 14 -1.68 17.12 4.21
N ILE A 15 -2.69 16.63 4.93
CA ILE A 15 -3.25 15.28 4.69
C ILE A 15 -3.95 15.22 3.34
N VAL A 16 -4.77 16.22 2.99
CA VAL A 16 -5.46 16.29 1.70
C VAL A 16 -4.45 16.27 0.54
N THR A 17 -3.39 17.08 0.63
CA THR A 17 -2.35 17.10 -0.40
C THR A 17 -1.55 15.80 -0.46
N ALA A 18 -1.29 15.14 0.66
CA ALA A 18 -0.65 13.82 0.67
C ALA A 18 -1.54 12.76 -0.01
N ILE A 19 -2.85 12.80 0.24
CA ILE A 19 -3.83 11.90 -0.39
C ILE A 19 -3.95 12.19 -1.89
N GLU A 20 -4.03 13.45 -2.31
CA GLU A 20 -4.07 13.84 -3.73
C GLU A 20 -2.83 13.34 -4.48
N ASN A 21 -1.65 13.49 -3.88
CA ASN A 21 -0.41 12.97 -4.48
C ASN A 21 -0.40 11.45 -4.55
N LEU A 22 -0.93 10.75 -3.54
CA LEU A 22 -1.06 9.29 -3.58
C LEU A 22 -2.03 8.84 -4.67
N ILE A 23 -3.16 9.54 -4.83
CA ILE A 23 -4.14 9.29 -5.89
C ILE A 23 -3.49 9.48 -7.28
N ASP A 24 -2.65 10.52 -7.44
CA ASP A 24 -1.93 10.77 -8.68
C ASP A 24 -0.88 9.69 -8.99
N VAL A 25 -0.16 9.20 -7.96
CA VAL A 25 0.80 8.08 -8.09
C VAL A 25 0.10 6.78 -8.47
N VAL A 26 -1.10 6.54 -7.93
CA VAL A 26 -1.93 5.34 -8.17
C VAL A 26 -2.60 5.39 -9.55
N GLY A 27 -2.71 6.56 -10.18
CA GLY A 27 -3.25 6.73 -11.52
C GLY A 27 -4.77 6.57 -11.54
N VAL A 28 -5.49 7.69 -11.54
CA VAL A 28 -6.96 7.70 -11.63
C VAL A 28 -7.43 7.15 -12.97
N ASN A 29 -7.73 5.86 -13.03
CA ASN A 29 -8.60 5.29 -14.05
C ASN A 29 -9.81 4.68 -13.35
N GLU A 30 -10.99 5.19 -13.67
CA GLU A 30 -12.28 4.87 -13.05
C GLU A 30 -12.69 3.37 -13.16
N ASN A 31 -11.88 2.55 -13.84
CA ASN A 31 -12.08 1.11 -14.01
C ASN A 31 -10.87 0.25 -13.58
N ASN A 32 -9.82 0.84 -13.01
CA ASN A 32 -8.67 0.10 -12.49
C ASN A 32 -8.18 0.81 -11.22
N ILE A 33 -8.75 0.42 -10.08
CA ILE A 33 -8.50 1.05 -8.77
C ILE A 33 -7.05 0.84 -8.32
N PHE A 34 -6.31 -0.06 -8.99
CA PHE A 34 -4.92 -0.33 -8.74
C PHE A 34 -4.05 -0.01 -9.97
N PRO A 35 -2.89 0.65 -9.78
CA PRO A 35 -1.94 0.92 -10.86
C PRO A 35 -1.47 -0.41 -11.45
N GLN A 36 -1.24 -0.43 -12.77
CA GLN A 36 -0.49 -1.53 -13.37
C GLN A 36 0.96 -1.41 -12.92
N LEU A 37 1.31 -2.16 -11.87
CA LEU A 37 2.65 -2.16 -11.30
C LEU A 37 3.59 -2.93 -12.22
N THR A 38 4.79 -2.38 -12.44
CA THR A 38 5.87 -3.14 -13.04
C THR A 38 6.63 -3.93 -11.97
N GLU A 39 7.42 -4.92 -12.38
CA GLU A 39 8.32 -5.65 -11.48
C GLU A 39 9.25 -4.71 -10.70
N GLN A 40 9.70 -3.62 -11.32
CA GLN A 40 10.54 -2.63 -10.65
C GLN A 40 9.76 -1.87 -9.56
N ASP A 41 8.50 -1.53 -9.81
CA ASP A 41 7.63 -0.88 -8.83
C ASP A 41 7.34 -1.82 -7.66
N TYR A 42 7.08 -3.10 -7.94
CA TYR A 42 6.93 -4.14 -6.92
C TYR A 42 8.17 -4.24 -6.01
N GLN A 43 9.37 -4.32 -6.59
CA GLN A 43 10.61 -4.42 -5.80
C GLN A 43 10.84 -3.19 -4.91
N GLU A 44 10.49 -2.00 -5.40
CA GLU A 44 10.59 -0.78 -4.63
C GLU A 44 9.53 -0.72 -3.52
N LEU A 45 8.30 -1.18 -3.78
CA LEU A 45 7.25 -1.29 -2.77
C LEU A 45 7.64 -2.27 -1.65
N VAL A 46 8.23 -3.42 -1.99
CA VAL A 46 8.76 -4.37 -1.00
C VAL A 46 9.85 -3.74 -0.15
N ARG A 47 10.78 -2.99 -0.76
CA ARG A 47 11.83 -2.27 -0.03
C ARG A 47 11.26 -1.21 0.92
N ILE A 48 10.27 -0.46 0.47
CA ILE A 48 9.60 0.55 1.30
C ILE A 48 8.82 -0.13 2.44
N LEU A 49 8.19 -1.27 2.18
CA LEU A 49 7.48 -2.03 3.19
C LEU A 49 8.43 -2.49 4.32
N ASP A 50 9.60 -3.01 3.97
CA ASP A 50 10.64 -3.37 4.96
C ASP A 50 11.07 -2.16 5.81
N ASP A 51 11.34 -1.02 5.17
CA ASP A 51 11.69 0.22 5.88
C ASP A 51 10.55 0.69 6.82
N LEU A 52 9.29 0.50 6.41
CA LEU A 52 8.12 0.85 7.22
C LEU A 52 7.94 -0.09 8.41
N ILE A 53 8.20 -1.39 8.25
CA ILE A 53 8.13 -2.36 9.35
C ILE A 53 9.14 -1.98 10.43
N ASP A 54 10.36 -1.58 10.04
CA ASP A 54 11.39 -1.13 10.98
C ASP A 54 10.98 0.15 11.74
N VAL A 55 10.24 1.06 11.09
CA VAL A 55 9.81 2.33 11.68
C VAL A 55 8.55 2.19 12.54
N VAL A 56 7.54 1.47 12.04
CA VAL A 56 6.26 1.25 12.73
C VAL A 56 6.44 0.31 13.91
N GLY A 57 7.25 -0.75 13.75
CA GLY A 57 7.46 -1.78 14.76
C GLY A 57 6.14 -2.37 15.25
N GLU A 58 5.92 -2.35 16.57
CA GLU A 58 4.70 -2.86 17.21
C GLU A 58 3.64 -1.77 17.48
N ASP A 59 3.85 -0.52 17.04
CA ASP A 59 2.88 0.55 17.28
C ASP A 59 1.76 0.55 16.21
N GLU A 60 0.71 -0.21 16.50
CA GLU A 60 -0.48 -0.29 15.64
C GLU A 60 -1.22 1.05 15.46
N ASN A 61 -1.00 2.05 16.33
CA ASN A 61 -1.60 3.38 16.19
C ASN A 61 -0.71 4.36 15.41
N HIS A 62 0.44 3.89 14.93
CA HIS A 62 1.39 4.71 14.20
C HIS A 62 0.78 5.22 12.90
N LEU A 63 0.97 6.50 12.58
CA LEU A 63 0.39 7.12 11.39
C LEU A 63 0.82 6.42 10.08
N LEU A 64 2.03 5.86 10.07
CA LEU A 64 2.55 5.10 8.92
C LEU A 64 2.03 3.66 8.83
N ALA A 65 1.37 3.12 9.87
CA ALA A 65 0.75 1.79 9.79
C ALA A 65 -0.30 1.74 8.68
N ALA A 66 -1.10 2.80 8.51
CA ALA A 66 -2.07 2.90 7.41
C ALA A 66 -1.39 2.91 6.01
N VAL A 67 -0.15 3.39 5.92
CA VAL A 67 0.64 3.34 4.67
C VAL A 67 1.20 1.94 4.44
N MET A 68 1.65 1.26 5.50
CA MET A 68 2.09 -0.14 5.47
C MET A 68 0.97 -1.06 4.97
N ASP A 69 -0.25 -0.88 5.48
CA ASP A 69 -1.44 -1.63 5.05
C ASP A 69 -1.74 -1.37 3.57
N PHE A 70 -1.68 -0.11 3.14
CA PHE A 70 -1.92 0.26 1.75
C PHE A 70 -0.88 -0.33 0.79
N ILE A 71 0.41 -0.26 1.13
CA ILE A 71 1.50 -0.85 0.33
C ILE A 71 1.36 -2.37 0.25
N SER A 72 0.96 -3.03 1.35
CA SER A 72 0.70 -4.47 1.37
C SER A 72 -0.39 -4.87 0.35
N ILE A 73 -1.47 -4.08 0.25
CA ILE A 73 -2.53 -4.30 -0.74
C ILE A 73 -2.00 -4.15 -2.18
N LEU A 74 -1.13 -3.17 -2.44
CA LEU A 74 -0.54 -2.98 -3.78
C LEU A 74 0.35 -4.15 -4.20
N ILE A 75 1.16 -4.66 -3.27
CA ILE A 75 2.00 -5.85 -3.44
C ILE A 75 1.12 -7.08 -3.74
N GLU A 76 0.09 -7.32 -2.92
CA GLU A 76 -0.83 -8.46 -3.08
C GLU A 76 -1.51 -8.43 -4.44
N ASN A 77 -1.95 -7.27 -4.91
CA ASN A 77 -2.56 -7.14 -6.23
C ASN A 77 -1.60 -7.45 -7.37
N TYR A 78 -0.35 -6.98 -7.29
CA TYR A 78 0.66 -7.32 -8.28
C TYR A 78 0.92 -8.83 -8.30
N GLU A 79 1.03 -9.47 -7.14
CA GLU A 79 1.25 -10.90 -7.01
C GLU A 79 0.08 -11.70 -7.59
N ASN A 80 -1.16 -11.33 -7.28
CA ASN A 80 -2.35 -11.98 -7.83
C ASN A 80 -2.43 -11.91 -9.37
N GLU A 81 -1.91 -10.84 -9.97
CA GLU A 81 -1.90 -10.66 -11.43
C GLU A 81 -0.73 -11.38 -12.13
N ASN A 82 0.43 -11.50 -11.45
CA ASN A 82 1.69 -11.88 -12.10
C ASN A 82 2.28 -13.20 -11.58
N VAL A 83 1.90 -13.63 -10.38
CA VAL A 83 2.35 -14.88 -9.76
C VAL A 83 1.18 -15.86 -9.77
N PRO A 84 1.27 -16.97 -10.51
CA PRO A 84 0.25 -18.02 -10.43
C PRO A 84 0.12 -18.47 -8.98
N GLU A 85 -1.11 -18.49 -8.44
CA GLU A 85 -1.36 -19.16 -7.16
C GLU A 85 -0.76 -20.57 -7.25
N LEU A 86 0.05 -20.93 -6.26
CA LEU A 86 0.52 -22.30 -6.12
C LEU A 86 -0.71 -23.16 -5.88
N ILE A 87 -1.25 -23.74 -6.95
CA ILE A 87 -2.20 -24.84 -6.84
C ILE A 87 -1.42 -25.92 -6.09
N ASP A 88 -1.89 -26.29 -4.91
CA ASP A 88 -1.36 -27.36 -4.07
C ASP A 88 -1.36 -28.67 -4.89
N ASP A 89 -0.34 -28.85 -5.73
CA ASP A 89 -0.17 -30.00 -6.62
C ASP A 89 0.23 -31.26 -5.83
N PHE A 90 0.17 -31.21 -4.49
CA PHE A 90 0.48 -32.31 -3.59
C PHE A 90 -0.71 -33.20 -3.21
N VAL A 91 -1.93 -32.97 -3.73
CA VAL A 91 -3.09 -33.83 -3.38
C VAL A 91 -3.42 -34.87 -4.47
N SER A 92 -2.79 -34.85 -5.64
CA SER A 92 -3.10 -35.83 -6.71
C SER A 92 -2.30 -37.14 -6.65
N ASP A 93 -1.22 -37.22 -5.87
CA ASP A 93 -0.39 -38.44 -5.80
C ASP A 93 -0.91 -39.53 -4.84
N SER A 94 -2.13 -39.39 -4.31
CA SER A 94 -2.77 -40.43 -3.48
C SER A 94 -3.79 -41.31 -4.21
N ILE A 95 -3.77 -41.36 -5.55
CA ILE A 95 -4.42 -42.44 -6.31
C ILE A 95 -3.35 -43.36 -6.91
N ILE A 96 -2.85 -44.29 -6.08
CA ILE A 96 -2.37 -45.62 -6.52
C ILE A 96 -2.96 -46.67 -5.58
#